data_AF-A0A1Y5PHF3-F1
#
_entry.id   AF-A0A1Y5PHF3-F1
#
_cell.length_a   1.000
_cell.length_b   1.000
_cell.length_c   1.000
_cell.angle_alpha   90.00
_cell.angle_beta   90.00
_cell.angle_gamma   90.00
#
_symmetry.space_group_name_H-M   'P 1'
#
loop_
_entity.id
_entity.type
_entity.pdbx_description
1 polymer ?
#
loop_
_entity_poly.entity_id
_entity_poly.type
_entity_poly.pdbx_seq_one_letter_code
_entity_poly.pdbx_strand_id
1 'polypeptide(L)'
;MTAILAAEAVALSTTHSLAMARADIHSAVNADDTHRRRRYALSARDNAITVLLEPTSQPSEREYAEYYLADAEDIIAATAPVE
;
A
#
# COMPACT_ATOMS: atom_id res chain seq x y z
N MET A 1 23.39 6.49 19.99
CA MET A 1 22.93 5.10 19.80
C MET A 1 21.43 4.99 19.48
N THR A 2 20.60 5.95 19.89
CA THR A 2 19.14 5.98 19.66
C THR A 2 18.71 6.23 18.21
N ALA A 3 19.46 7.00 17.42
CA ALA A 3 19.07 7.35 16.04
C ALA A 3 19.11 6.16 15.06
N ILE A 4 20.03 5.21 15.26
CA ILE A 4 20.17 4.01 14.40
C ILE A 4 18.97 3.06 14.63
N LEU A 5 18.62 2.82 15.90
CA LEU A 5 17.47 1.99 16.26
C LEU A 5 16.15 2.57 15.73
N ALA A 6 16.02 3.90 15.72
CA ALA A 6 14.84 4.55 15.15
C ALA A 6 14.78 4.38 13.61
N ALA A 7 15.90 4.54 12.91
CA ALA A 7 15.96 4.35 11.46
C ALA A 7 15.66 2.89 11.05
N GLU A 8 16.17 1.91 11.83
CA GLU A 8 15.87 0.49 11.60
C GLU A 8 14.39 0.17 11.83
N ALA A 9 13.78 0.75 12.88
CA ALA A 9 12.35 0.57 13.14
C ALA A 9 11.48 1.16 12.01
N VAL A 10 11.87 2.33 11.47
CA VAL A 10 11.18 2.96 10.33
C VAL A 10 11.34 2.15 9.04
N ALA A 11 12.53 1.62 8.77
CA ALA A 11 12.76 0.72 7.64
C ALA A 11 11.91 -0.56 7.75
N LEU A 12 11.83 -1.15 8.94
CA LEU A 12 10.94 -2.31 9.18
C LEU A 12 9.47 -1.95 8.97
N SER A 13 9.04 -0.76 9.41
CA SER A 13 7.67 -0.28 9.23
C SER A 13 7.32 -0.10 7.75
N THR A 14 8.19 0.55 6.97
CA THR A 14 7.97 0.81 5.54
C THR A 14 8.03 -0.45 4.70
N THR A 15 8.99 -1.35 4.97
CA THR A 15 9.03 -2.69 4.36
C THR A 15 7.77 -3.50 4.67
N HIS A 16 7.26 -3.43 5.90
CA HIS A 16 6.02 -4.10 6.28
C HIS A 16 4.81 -3.53 5.53
N SER A 17 4.64 -2.20 5.52
CA SER A 17 3.57 -1.53 4.77
C SER A 17 3.64 -1.87 3.29
N LEU A 18 4.82 -1.91 2.68
CA LEU A 18 4.98 -2.28 1.27
C LEU A 18 4.55 -3.72 0.99
N ALA A 19 4.90 -4.66 1.89
CA ALA A 19 4.47 -6.05 1.78
C ALA A 19 2.94 -6.19 1.93
N MET A 20 2.34 -5.44 2.84
CA MET A 20 0.89 -5.39 3.03
C MET A 20 0.18 -4.82 1.81
N ALA A 21 0.67 -3.72 1.23
CA ALA A 21 0.11 -3.14 0.01
C ALA A 21 0.07 -4.16 -1.13
N ARG A 22 1.17 -4.87 -1.37
CA ARG A 22 1.24 -5.94 -2.37
C ARG A 22 0.24 -7.06 -2.10
N ALA A 23 0.16 -7.54 -0.86
CA ALA A 23 -0.75 -8.62 -0.48
C ALA A 23 -2.22 -8.21 -0.64
N ASP A 24 -2.54 -6.96 -0.32
CA ASP A 24 -3.88 -6.41 -0.46
C ASP A 24 -4.28 -6.22 -1.93
N ILE A 25 -3.36 -5.79 -2.81
CA ILE A 25 -3.62 -5.78 -4.27
C ILE A 25 -3.95 -7.19 -4.77
N HIS A 26 -3.15 -8.19 -4.40
CA HIS A 26 -3.43 -9.58 -4.77
C HIS A 26 -4.78 -10.06 -4.21
N SER A 27 -5.12 -9.68 -2.98
CA SER A 27 -6.41 -10.03 -2.38
C SER A 27 -7.58 -9.32 -3.06
N ALA A 28 -7.40 -8.08 -3.50
CA ALA A 28 -8.39 -7.32 -4.25
C ALA A 28 -8.67 -7.96 -5.62
N VAL A 29 -7.63 -8.32 -6.37
CA VAL A 29 -7.74 -8.99 -7.67
C VAL A 29 -8.48 -10.31 -7.57
N ASN A 30 -8.23 -11.09 -6.50
CA ASN A 30 -8.84 -12.40 -6.29
C ASN A 30 -10.18 -12.38 -5.55
N ALA A 31 -10.70 -11.21 -5.18
CA ALA A 31 -11.94 -11.11 -4.42
C ALA A 31 -13.18 -11.38 -5.30
N ASP A 32 -14.05 -12.28 -4.82
CA ASP A 32 -15.29 -12.71 -5.50
C ASP A 32 -16.37 -11.63 -5.57
N ASP A 33 -16.32 -10.63 -4.67
CA ASP A 33 -17.33 -9.58 -4.58
C ASP A 33 -16.72 -8.16 -4.57
N THR A 34 -17.50 -7.22 -5.11
CA THR A 34 -17.11 -5.82 -5.26
C THR A 34 -16.78 -5.16 -3.92
N HIS A 35 -17.46 -5.52 -2.83
CA HIS A 35 -17.19 -4.96 -1.52
C HIS A 35 -15.80 -5.40 -1.02
N ARG A 36 -15.48 -6.68 -1.07
CA ARG A 36 -14.16 -7.20 -0.66
C ARG A 36 -13.06 -6.62 -1.54
N ARG A 37 -13.26 -6.58 -2.86
CA ARG A 37 -12.34 -5.96 -3.80
C ARG A 37 -12.02 -4.52 -3.39
N ARG A 38 -13.06 -3.70 -3.14
CA ARG A 38 -12.91 -2.31 -2.69
C ARG A 38 -12.20 -2.21 -1.33
N ARG A 39 -12.54 -3.09 -0.38
CA ARG A 39 -11.93 -3.09 0.96
C ARG A 39 -10.43 -3.35 0.89
N TYR A 40 -10.01 -4.37 0.15
CA TYR A 40 -8.59 -4.67 -0.02
C TYR A 40 -7.86 -3.55 -0.76
N ALA A 41 -8.45 -3.00 -1.82
CA ALA A 41 -7.84 -1.88 -2.54
C ALA A 41 -7.66 -0.63 -1.65
N LEU A 42 -8.64 -0.31 -0.79
CA LEU A 42 -8.49 0.77 0.19
C LEU A 42 -7.35 0.50 1.18
N SER A 43 -7.23 -0.73 1.68
CA SER A 43 -6.12 -1.14 2.56
C SER A 43 -4.77 -1.04 1.84
N ALA A 44 -4.68 -1.47 0.58
CA ALA A 44 -3.48 -1.35 -0.23
C ALA A 44 -3.05 0.11 -0.40
N ARG A 45 -4.02 0.98 -0.68
CA ARG A 45 -3.80 2.43 -0.82
C ARG A 45 -3.22 3.04 0.45
N ASP A 46 -3.82 2.76 1.60
CA ASP A 46 -3.39 3.35 2.87
C ASP A 46 -1.98 2.87 3.26
N ASN A 47 -1.66 1.60 2.99
CA ASN A 47 -0.32 1.04 3.17
C ASN A 47 0.71 1.67 2.22
N ALA A 48 0.37 1.86 0.94
CA ALA A 48 1.24 2.53 -0.03
C ALA A 48 1.51 3.99 0.38
N ILE A 49 0.47 4.73 0.77
CA ILE A 49 0.60 6.12 1.26
C ILE A 49 1.51 6.18 2.49
N THR A 50 1.45 5.20 3.39
CA THR A 50 2.34 5.15 4.57
C THR A 50 3.82 5.16 4.16
N VAL A 51 4.20 4.42 3.12
CA VAL A 51 5.57 4.42 2.58
C VAL A 51 5.90 5.76 1.91
N LEU A 52 4.96 6.34 1.15
CA LEU A 52 5.21 7.59 0.43
C LEU A 52 5.36 8.81 1.35
N LEU A 53 4.67 8.81 2.49
CA LEU A 53 4.72 9.87 3.50
C LEU A 53 5.95 9.77 4.41
N GLU A 54 6.59 8.61 4.51
CA GLU A 54 7.80 8.43 5.31
C GLU A 54 9.02 9.08 4.62
N PRO A 55 9.63 10.14 5.19
CA PRO A 55 10.70 10.89 4.53
C PRO A 55 11.96 10.06 4.27
N THR A 56 12.17 9.00 5.05
CA THR A 56 13.37 8.16 4.99
C THR A 56 13.19 6.88 4.17
N SER A 57 12.01 6.66 3.57
CA SER A 57 11.78 5.53 2.67
C SER A 57 12.79 5.50 1.53
N GLN A 58 13.28 4.31 1.24
CA GLN A 58 14.26 4.13 0.17
C GLN A 58 13.62 4.43 -1.19
N PRO A 59 14.38 4.93 -2.18
CA PRO A 59 13.84 5.23 -3.50
C PRO A 59 13.09 4.07 -4.15
N SER A 60 13.59 2.84 -3.98
CA SER A 60 12.93 1.63 -4.50
C SER A 60 11.61 1.33 -3.78
N GLU A 61 11.51 1.57 -2.47
CA GLU A 61 10.26 1.36 -1.73
C GLU A 61 9.21 2.37 -2.18
N ARG A 62 9.62 3.61 -2.44
CA ARG A 62 8.75 4.66 -2.99
C ARG A 62 8.24 4.30 -4.38
N GLU A 63 9.13 3.83 -5.25
CA GLU A 63 8.75 3.38 -6.60
C GLU A 63 7.69 2.25 -6.56
N TYR A 64 7.89 1.22 -5.72
CA TYR A 64 6.88 0.18 -5.56
C TYR A 64 5.58 0.69 -4.92
N ALA A 65 5.66 1.59 -3.95
CA ALA A 65 4.48 2.18 -3.33
C ALA A 65 3.68 3.03 -4.33
N GLU A 66 4.33 3.74 -5.25
CA GLU A 66 3.66 4.45 -6.35
C GLU A 66 2.93 3.48 -7.29
N TYR A 67 3.55 2.35 -7.66
CA TYR A 67 2.88 1.32 -8.45
C TYR A 67 1.66 0.73 -7.72
N TYR A 68 1.79 0.37 -6.44
CA TYR A 68 0.67 -0.19 -5.68
C TYR A 68 -0.43 0.83 -5.40
N LEU A 69 -0.09 2.11 -5.25
CA LEU A 69 -1.07 3.19 -5.13
C LEU A 69 -1.92 3.29 -6.41
N ALA A 70 -1.27 3.31 -7.58
CA ALA A 70 -1.97 3.35 -8.87
C ALA A 70 -2.91 2.14 -9.05
N ASP A 71 -2.42 0.92 -8.81
CA ASP A 71 -3.24 -0.30 -8.88
C ASP A 71 -4.44 -0.24 -7.92
N ALA A 72 -4.22 0.24 -6.69
CA ALA A 72 -5.28 0.38 -5.69
C ALA A 72 -6.36 1.37 -6.15
N GLU A 73 -5.94 2.52 -6.68
CA GLU A 73 -6.85 3.57 -7.16
C GLU A 73 -7.67 3.10 -8.37
N ASP A 74 -7.07 2.38 -9.31
CA ASP A 74 -7.78 1.79 -10.45
C ASP A 74 -8.85 0.78 -9.99
N ILE A 75 -8.52 -0.07 -9.01
CA ILE A 75 -9.49 -1.02 -8.45
C ILE A 75 -10.60 -0.30 -7.67
N ILE A 76 -10.28 0.76 -6.93
CA ILE A 76 -11.28 1.58 -6.22
C ILE A 76 -12.24 2.24 -7.22
N ALA A 77 -11.72 2.78 -8.33
CA ALA A 77 -12.53 3.37 -9.39
C ALA A 77 -13.45 2.32 -10.04
N ALA A 78 -12.91 1.13 -10.35
CA ALA A 78 -13.68 0.02 -10.93
C ALA A 78 -14.74 -0.59 -10.00
N THR A 79 -14.69 -0.28 -8.70
CA THR A 79 -15.66 -0.74 -7.70
C THR A 79 -16.61 0.35 -7.23
N ALA A 80 -16.51 1.56 -7.77
CA ALA A 80 -17.45 2.63 -7.49
C ALA A 80 -18.83 2.31 -8.09
N PRO A 81 -19.94 2.72 -7.44
CA PRO A 81 -21.26 2.65 -8.07
C PRO A 81 -21.25 3.47 -9.35
N VAL A 82 -21.86 2.95 -10.41
CA VAL A 82 -22.20 3.75 -11.59
C VAL A 82 -23.40 4.61 -11.20
N GLU A 83 -23.21 5.93 -11.16
CA GLU A 83 -24.31 6.91 -10.99
C GLU A 83 -25.14 7.05 -12.26
#